data_AF-K3ZLG4-F1
#
_entry.id   AF-K3ZLG4-F1
#
_cell.length_a   1.000
_cell.length_b   1.000
_cell.length_c   1.000
_cell.angle_alpha   90.00
_cell.angle_beta   90.00
_cell.angle_gamma   90.00
#
_symmetry.space_group_name_H-M   'P 1'
#
loop_
_entity.id
_entity.type
_entity.pdbx_description
1 polymer ?
#
loop_
_entity_poly.entity_id
_entity_poly.type
_entity_poly.pdbx_seq_one_letter_code
_entity_poly.pdbx_strand_id
1 'polypeptide(L)'
;MRTPAGGGWLLQPRGSSSKLTQRAINNIRFTLLCAFVTFLVLRGTVGVNRRLVYIAGSDRAPPGAKATEDIERILREIRADSDPDPEPNDDGNTSPSTRATRYYDRGSAWSTANYSLGPRVTRWNARRRRWLHLNPGFPSRDARGNPRVLLVTASPPGPCDDPAGDHFLLRATKNKIDYCRLHGIELAHITARLDGELTGGWAKLPLLRRLMLAHPEVEWLWWVDGDALVTDMGFELPLARYEGAHLVVHGNSYLLFQLRSWVAVSTGSFLIRNCQWSLELLDAWAVMGSRGRARNDAGKLLTATLHGRPAFEADDQSALIHLLITEKERWMEKVYLENEYYLHGHWSGLVDRYEQAMEKHHPGYGDDRWPFVTHFVGCKPCGGGVGRSIRSGGNSSDEYPLDRCVRGMERAFNFADNQVLRLYGFRHESLASAEVRRVTNRSANPLEAKEEAISFLKKSKDPDVKSHDVRRNRKRKGKRDSVLERILKRLGWTPGI
;
A
#
# COMPACT_ATOMS: atom_id res chain seq x y z
N MET A 1 94.88 56.25 -20.31
CA MET A 1 94.70 56.46 -18.84
C MET A 1 93.72 55.39 -18.37
N ARG A 2 94.20 54.32 -17.71
CA ARG A 2 94.19 54.13 -16.24
C ARG A 2 92.77 54.36 -15.69
N THR A 3 92.05 53.36 -15.18
CA THR A 3 92.40 52.47 -14.05
C THR A 3 91.55 51.17 -14.00
N PRO A 4 92.09 50.10 -13.40
CA PRO A 4 91.33 49.10 -12.66
C PRO A 4 91.69 49.13 -11.15
N ALA A 5 90.83 48.56 -10.29
CA ALA A 5 91.23 47.71 -9.14
C ALA A 5 89.99 47.27 -8.34
N GLY A 6 89.90 45.98 -8.06
CA GLY A 6 88.92 45.37 -7.16
C GLY A 6 89.57 44.38 -6.18
N GLY A 7 88.79 43.96 -5.18
CA GLY A 7 89.01 42.83 -4.25
C GLY A 7 89.84 43.18 -3.01
N GLY A 8 89.55 42.78 -1.76
CA GLY A 8 88.53 41.97 -1.06
C GLY A 8 88.87 42.10 0.45
N TRP A 9 87.96 41.91 1.42
CA TRP A 9 87.78 40.69 2.24
C TRP A 9 86.62 40.85 3.25
N LEU A 10 86.08 39.70 3.68
CA LEU A 10 84.86 39.39 4.46
C LEU A 10 84.67 40.02 5.86
N LEU A 11 83.40 40.12 6.31
CA LEU A 11 82.82 39.41 7.48
C LEU A 11 81.29 39.67 7.64
N GLN A 12 80.56 38.64 8.10
CA GLN A 12 79.10 38.54 8.34
C GLN A 12 78.66 39.16 9.70
N PRO A 13 77.36 39.45 10.00
CA PRO A 13 76.44 38.39 10.49
C PRO A 13 74.90 38.54 10.27
N ARG A 14 74.25 37.36 10.33
CA ARG A 14 72.88 36.90 10.71
C ARG A 14 71.70 37.86 11.00
N GLY A 15 70.54 37.45 10.48
CA GLY A 15 69.21 37.69 11.06
C GLY A 15 68.08 36.85 10.42
N SER A 16 67.55 35.85 11.13
CA SER A 16 66.37 35.03 10.74
C SER A 16 65.44 34.91 11.95
N SER A 17 64.31 35.61 11.94
CA SER A 17 63.28 35.50 13.00
C SER A 17 61.91 36.06 12.55
N SER A 18 61.20 35.35 11.67
CA SER A 18 59.78 35.66 11.39
C SER A 18 58.88 34.48 10.98
N LYS A 19 59.41 33.25 10.86
CA LYS A 19 58.62 32.05 10.49
C LYS A 19 58.30 31.10 11.64
N LEU A 20 58.92 31.28 12.81
CA LEU A 20 58.72 30.44 14.00
C LEU A 20 57.50 30.83 14.84
N THR A 21 57.16 32.12 14.89
CA THR A 21 56.07 32.68 15.69
C THR A 21 54.67 32.36 15.15
N GLN A 22 54.49 32.29 13.83
CA GLN A 22 53.18 31.97 13.22
C GLN A 22 52.77 30.48 13.42
N ARG A 23 53.75 29.56 13.39
CA ARG A 23 53.51 28.13 13.63
C ARG A 23 53.21 27.84 15.10
N ALA A 24 53.88 28.53 16.03
CA ALA A 24 53.62 28.39 17.46
C ALA A 24 52.19 28.82 17.83
N ILE A 25 51.69 29.92 17.27
CA ILE A 25 50.33 30.43 17.53
C ILE A 25 49.25 29.49 16.98
N ASN A 26 49.44 28.96 15.78
CA ASN A 26 48.49 27.99 15.21
C ASN A 26 48.51 26.64 15.95
N ASN A 27 49.67 26.20 16.44
CA ASN A 27 49.77 25.00 17.26
C ASN A 27 49.07 25.19 18.62
N ILE A 28 49.17 26.36 19.26
CA ILE A 28 48.46 26.64 20.52
C ILE A 28 46.93 26.62 20.33
N ARG A 29 46.43 27.20 19.23
CA ARG A 29 44.99 27.18 18.89
C ARG A 29 44.47 25.76 18.64
N PHE A 30 45.24 24.95 17.91
CA PHE A 30 44.88 23.54 17.69
C PHE A 30 44.90 22.73 18.99
N THR A 31 45.89 22.96 19.86
CA THR A 31 45.99 22.27 21.16
C THR A 31 44.83 22.62 22.08
N LEU A 32 44.39 23.90 22.11
CA LEU A 32 43.22 24.32 22.90
C LEU A 32 41.90 23.72 22.36
N LEU A 33 41.74 23.66 21.03
CA LEU A 33 40.57 23.03 20.40
C LEU A 33 40.53 21.52 20.68
N CYS A 34 41.68 20.84 20.56
CA CYS A 34 41.80 19.43 20.90
C CYS A 34 41.56 19.17 22.38
N ALA A 35 42.05 20.02 23.28
CA ALA A 35 41.78 19.89 24.72
C ALA A 35 40.30 20.10 25.05
N PHE A 36 39.62 21.03 24.37
CA PHE A 36 38.17 21.28 24.55
C PHE A 36 37.31 20.12 24.04
N VAL A 37 37.61 19.57 22.85
CA VAL A 37 36.94 18.37 22.32
C VAL A 37 37.21 17.17 23.22
N THR A 38 38.45 17.00 23.71
CA THR A 38 38.80 15.92 24.64
C THR A 38 38.06 16.07 25.97
N PHE A 39 37.88 17.29 26.48
CA PHE A 39 37.07 17.54 27.69
C PHE A 39 35.59 17.25 27.49
N LEU A 40 35.01 17.59 26.32
CA LEU A 40 33.63 17.25 25.97
C LEU A 40 33.42 15.73 25.82
N VAL A 41 34.38 15.03 25.19
CA VAL A 41 34.36 13.57 25.05
C VAL A 41 34.56 12.90 26.41
N LEU A 42 35.44 13.42 27.28
CA LEU A 42 35.63 12.91 28.64
C LEU A 42 34.41 13.16 29.55
N ARG A 43 33.67 14.27 29.35
CA ARG A 43 32.39 14.51 30.04
C ARG A 43 31.24 13.63 29.52
N GLY A 44 31.26 13.22 28.26
CA GLY A 44 30.28 12.29 27.69
C GLY A 44 30.55 10.81 28.00
N THR A 45 31.79 10.45 28.39
CA THR A 45 32.22 9.05 28.55
C THR A 45 32.47 8.62 29.99
N VAL A 46 32.38 9.53 30.97
CA VAL A 46 32.39 9.21 32.40
C VAL A 46 30.96 9.33 32.94
N GLY A 47 30.16 8.31 32.61
CA GLY A 47 28.77 8.18 32.99
C GLY A 47 28.22 6.79 32.68
N VAL A 48 28.88 5.77 33.25
CA VAL A 48 28.46 4.36 33.39
C VAL A 48 28.90 3.39 32.26
N ASN A 49 30.04 2.74 32.55
CA ASN A 49 30.41 1.32 32.36
C ASN A 49 30.23 0.70 30.96
N ARG A 50 31.25 0.29 30.19
CA ARG A 50 32.59 -0.27 30.49
C ARG A 50 32.59 -1.56 31.32
N ARG A 51 32.33 -2.69 30.64
CA ARG A 51 32.94 -4.05 30.75
C ARG A 51 32.48 -4.78 29.47
N LEU A 52 33.25 -5.41 28.57
CA LEU A 52 34.62 -5.91 28.43
C LEU A 52 34.86 -5.92 26.87
N VAL A 53 36.02 -5.52 26.31
CA VAL A 53 37.21 -6.37 25.98
C VAL A 53 36.87 -7.47 24.94
N TYR A 54 37.54 -7.73 23.81
CA TYR A 54 38.77 -7.28 23.12
C TYR A 54 38.77 -7.92 21.70
N ILE A 55 39.49 -7.30 20.75
CA ILE A 55 40.31 -7.90 19.65
C ILE A 55 39.68 -8.62 18.42
N ALA A 56 39.82 -7.90 17.28
CA ALA A 56 40.54 -8.19 16.02
C ALA A 56 40.18 -9.33 15.03
N GLY A 57 40.37 -8.99 13.74
CA GLY A 57 40.60 -9.88 12.58
C GLY A 57 39.62 -9.59 11.42
N SER A 58 40.03 -8.91 10.33
CA SER A 58 40.42 -9.47 9.00
C SER A 58 39.30 -10.35 8.37
N ASP A 59 38.79 -10.24 7.15
CA ASP A 59 39.37 -9.81 5.87
C ASP A 59 38.26 -9.66 4.79
N ARG A 60 38.60 -8.92 3.73
CA ARG A 60 38.12 -8.83 2.33
C ARG A 60 36.88 -9.61 1.80
N ALA A 61 35.91 -8.84 1.26
CA ALA A 61 35.34 -8.80 -0.12
C ALA A 61 34.72 -10.06 -0.85
N PRO A 62 33.81 -9.85 -1.84
CA PRO A 62 32.61 -10.67 -2.16
C PRO A 62 32.73 -11.37 -3.57
N PRO A 63 31.68 -11.71 -4.38
CA PRO A 63 30.22 -11.80 -4.20
C PRO A 63 29.53 -13.05 -4.82
N GLY A 64 28.25 -13.26 -4.47
CA GLY A 64 27.17 -13.60 -5.41
C GLY A 64 27.13 -15.00 -6.04
N ALA A 65 26.52 -15.97 -5.37
CA ALA A 65 25.86 -17.14 -6.01
C ALA A 65 24.98 -17.98 -5.04
N LYS A 66 24.38 -17.40 -3.99
CA LYS A 66 23.69 -18.20 -2.94
C LYS A 66 22.19 -17.92 -2.73
N ALA A 67 21.63 -16.88 -3.34
CA ALA A 67 20.23 -16.53 -3.15
C ALA A 67 19.24 -17.37 -3.99
N THR A 68 19.72 -18.11 -4.99
CA THR A 68 18.90 -18.97 -5.85
C THR A 68 18.87 -20.44 -5.38
N GLU A 69 19.90 -20.92 -4.69
CA GLU A 69 19.93 -22.28 -4.11
C GLU A 69 19.04 -22.40 -2.85
N ASP A 70 18.91 -21.32 -2.07
CA ASP A 70 18.12 -21.35 -0.84
C ASP A 70 16.60 -21.42 -1.10
N ILE A 71 16.12 -20.90 -2.23
CA ILE A 71 14.69 -20.97 -2.60
C ILE A 71 14.32 -22.35 -3.15
N GLU A 72 15.20 -22.99 -3.94
CA GLU A 72 14.98 -24.36 -4.42
C GLU A 72 15.11 -25.41 -3.29
N ARG A 73 15.99 -25.19 -2.30
CA ARG A 73 16.12 -26.07 -1.12
C ARG A 73 14.83 -26.10 -0.30
N ILE A 74 14.23 -24.93 -0.05
CA ILE A 74 12.97 -24.80 0.69
C ILE A 74 11.81 -25.46 -0.07
N LEU A 75 11.79 -25.37 -1.40
CA LEU A 75 10.74 -25.99 -2.23
C LEU A 75 10.90 -27.53 -2.35
N ARG A 76 12.09 -28.09 -2.12
CA ARG A 76 12.31 -29.56 -2.05
C ARG A 76 11.97 -30.13 -0.68
N GLU A 77 12.27 -29.43 0.41
CA GLU A 77 11.89 -29.85 1.78
C GLU A 77 10.36 -29.94 1.95
N ILE A 78 9.60 -29.08 1.28
CA ILE A 78 8.12 -29.11 1.32
C ILE A 78 7.52 -30.30 0.53
N ARG A 79 8.28 -30.93 -0.38
CA ARG A 79 7.79 -32.03 -1.23
C ARG A 79 8.19 -33.44 -0.75
N ALA A 80 9.04 -33.56 0.28
CA ALA A 80 9.65 -34.83 0.64
C ALA A 80 9.06 -35.55 1.87
N ASP A 81 8.16 -34.93 2.64
CA ASP A 81 7.55 -35.63 3.78
C ASP A 81 6.11 -36.05 3.48
N SER A 82 5.96 -37.33 3.14
CA SER A 82 4.70 -38.06 3.08
C SER A 82 4.94 -39.50 3.55
N ASP A 83 4.68 -39.71 4.86
CA ASP A 83 4.32 -40.94 5.63
C ASP A 83 5.21 -42.21 5.58
N PRO A 84 5.12 -43.18 6.54
CA PRO A 84 4.13 -43.35 7.64
C PRO A 84 4.72 -43.63 9.06
N ASP A 85 3.81 -43.63 10.06
CA ASP A 85 3.99 -43.96 11.51
C ASP A 85 4.66 -45.31 11.84
N PRO A 86 5.11 -45.49 13.10
CA PRO A 86 4.35 -46.37 14.00
C PRO A 86 4.13 -45.84 15.44
N GLU A 87 2.93 -46.11 15.95
CA GLU A 87 2.40 -45.97 17.33
C GLU A 87 2.94 -47.02 18.35
N PRO A 88 2.52 -47.06 19.64
CA PRO A 88 2.15 -45.99 20.59
C PRO A 88 2.75 -46.21 22.02
N ASN A 89 2.57 -45.24 22.93
CA ASN A 89 2.15 -45.52 24.32
C ASN A 89 1.63 -44.25 25.05
N ASP A 90 0.32 -44.32 25.37
CA ASP A 90 -0.43 -43.80 26.52
C ASP A 90 -0.05 -42.46 27.17
N ASP A 91 -0.92 -41.46 27.01
CA ASP A 91 -1.99 -41.14 27.98
C ASP A 91 -2.42 -39.66 27.87
N GLY A 92 -3.72 -39.40 27.78
CA GLY A 92 -4.28 -38.06 28.02
C GLY A 92 -5.07 -37.45 26.85
N ASN A 93 -6.25 -38.01 26.63
CA ASN A 93 -7.34 -37.53 25.80
C ASN A 93 -7.55 -35.99 25.85
N THR A 94 -7.19 -35.23 24.81
CA THR A 94 -7.80 -33.91 24.51
C THR A 94 -7.71 -33.56 23.03
N SER A 95 -8.86 -33.57 22.34
CA SER A 95 -8.99 -33.15 20.93
C SER A 95 -8.56 -31.68 20.69
N PRO A 96 -7.89 -31.33 19.56
CA PRO A 96 -7.49 -29.95 19.24
C PRO A 96 -8.63 -29.04 18.77
N SER A 97 -9.84 -29.58 18.58
CA SER A 97 -11.02 -28.89 18.01
C SER A 97 -11.61 -27.76 18.88
N THR A 98 -11.22 -27.66 20.16
CA THR A 98 -11.92 -26.80 21.15
C THR A 98 -11.39 -25.38 21.32
N ARG A 99 -10.28 -24.99 20.66
CA ARG A 99 -9.73 -23.62 20.80
C ARG A 99 -10.42 -22.60 19.91
N ALA A 100 -10.74 -22.95 18.65
CA ALA A 100 -11.39 -22.02 17.72
C ALA A 100 -12.87 -21.79 18.07
N THR A 101 -13.60 -22.85 18.44
CA THR A 101 -15.03 -22.80 18.83
C THR A 101 -15.30 -21.93 20.06
N ARG A 102 -14.40 -21.91 21.04
CA ARG A 102 -14.52 -21.03 22.22
C ARG A 102 -14.49 -19.52 21.92
N TYR A 103 -13.91 -19.14 20.78
CA TYR A 103 -13.86 -17.75 20.35
C TYR A 103 -15.11 -17.33 19.56
N TYR A 104 -15.74 -18.25 18.81
CA TYR A 104 -16.95 -17.99 18.02
C TYR A 104 -18.21 -17.84 18.88
N ASP A 105 -18.30 -18.56 20.01
CA ASP A 105 -19.48 -18.55 20.90
C ASP A 105 -19.59 -17.27 21.76
N ARG A 106 -18.58 -16.40 21.71
CA ARG A 106 -18.49 -15.16 22.49
C ARG A 106 -18.79 -13.90 21.68
N GLY A 107 -19.30 -14.02 20.46
CA GLY A 107 -19.55 -12.92 19.51
C GLY A 107 -20.47 -11.79 20.02
N SER A 108 -21.19 -11.98 21.14
CA SER A 108 -22.01 -10.94 21.78
C SER A 108 -21.27 -10.06 22.80
N ALA A 109 -20.10 -10.48 23.30
CA ALA A 109 -19.45 -9.82 24.45
C ALA A 109 -18.39 -8.76 24.08
N TRP A 110 -18.25 -8.43 22.79
CA TRP A 110 -17.06 -7.77 22.24
C TRP A 110 -17.30 -6.37 21.70
N SER A 111 -18.57 -6.01 21.51
CA SER A 111 -18.92 -4.62 21.34
C SER A 111 -18.71 -3.90 22.68
N THR A 112 -18.09 -2.73 22.67
CA THR A 112 -18.57 -1.68 23.57
C THR A 112 -20.07 -1.63 23.32
N ALA A 113 -20.89 -2.04 24.31
CA ALA A 113 -22.31 -2.35 24.14
C ALA A 113 -23.17 -1.24 23.49
N ASN A 114 -22.58 -0.09 23.18
CA ASN A 114 -23.22 1.13 22.69
C ASN A 114 -22.56 1.78 21.46
N TYR A 115 -21.51 1.22 20.83
CA TYR A 115 -20.96 1.88 19.63
C TYR A 115 -21.87 1.68 18.40
N SER A 116 -22.16 2.76 17.70
CA SER A 116 -22.91 2.76 16.45
C SER A 116 -22.42 3.87 15.54
N LEU A 117 -22.31 3.60 14.24
CA LEU A 117 -21.99 4.62 13.22
C LEU A 117 -23.09 5.68 13.05
N GLY A 118 -24.23 5.49 13.71
CA GLY A 118 -25.37 6.40 13.75
C GLY A 118 -26.71 5.66 13.65
N PRO A 119 -27.84 6.39 13.65
CA PRO A 119 -29.17 5.77 13.65
C PRO A 119 -29.35 4.80 12.48
N ARG A 120 -29.98 3.65 12.73
CA ARG A 120 -30.21 2.63 11.70
C ARG A 120 -30.98 3.22 10.51
N VAL A 121 -30.39 3.10 9.33
CA VAL A 121 -31.02 3.55 8.08
C VAL A 121 -31.67 2.36 7.41
N THR A 122 -32.97 2.49 7.07
CA THR A 122 -33.72 1.46 6.36
C THR A 122 -34.32 2.01 5.08
N ARG A 123 -34.58 1.11 4.13
CA ARG A 123 -35.16 1.43 2.81
C ARG A 123 -34.33 2.46 2.03
N TRP A 124 -33.01 2.51 2.24
CA TRP A 124 -32.12 3.49 1.62
C TRP A 124 -32.20 3.45 0.09
N ASN A 125 -32.22 2.26 -0.53
CA ASN A 125 -32.38 2.12 -1.97
C ASN A 125 -33.67 2.76 -2.51
N ALA A 126 -34.78 2.69 -1.76
CA ALA A 126 -36.03 3.32 -2.15
C ALA A 126 -35.98 4.85 -1.97
N ARG A 127 -35.40 5.31 -0.85
CA ARG A 127 -35.19 6.74 -0.58
C ARG A 127 -34.29 7.40 -1.62
N ARG A 128 -33.18 6.76 -1.95
CA ARG A 128 -32.21 7.20 -2.98
C ARG A 128 -32.84 7.26 -4.37
N ARG A 129 -33.59 6.23 -4.79
CA ARG A 129 -34.34 6.26 -6.07
C ARG A 129 -35.35 7.40 -6.13
N ARG A 130 -36.11 7.61 -5.05
CA ARG A 130 -37.08 8.72 -4.97
C ARG A 130 -36.37 10.07 -5.05
N TRP A 131 -35.25 10.24 -4.34
CA TRP A 131 -34.48 11.47 -4.37
C TRP A 131 -33.93 11.76 -5.77
N LEU A 132 -33.33 10.77 -6.44
CA LEU A 132 -32.83 10.91 -7.81
C LEU A 132 -33.93 11.32 -8.80
N HIS A 133 -35.13 10.75 -8.67
CA HIS A 133 -36.27 11.12 -9.51
C HIS A 133 -36.72 12.58 -9.30
N LEU A 134 -36.67 13.06 -8.06
CA LEU A 134 -37.05 14.45 -7.71
C LEU A 134 -35.93 15.47 -7.98
N ASN A 135 -34.70 15.03 -8.22
CA ASN A 135 -33.51 15.89 -8.35
C ASN A 135 -32.73 15.58 -9.63
N PRO A 136 -33.31 15.81 -10.83
CA PRO A 136 -32.65 15.47 -12.11
C PRO A 136 -31.34 16.24 -12.37
N GLY A 137 -31.10 17.36 -11.66
CA GLY A 137 -29.83 18.11 -11.71
C GLY A 137 -28.64 17.39 -11.07
N PHE A 138 -28.87 16.28 -10.36
CA PHE A 138 -27.84 15.47 -9.72
C PHE A 138 -27.87 14.02 -10.26
N PRO A 139 -27.40 13.80 -11.50
CA PRO A 139 -27.52 12.49 -12.15
C PRO A 139 -26.57 11.46 -11.52
N SER A 140 -27.05 10.21 -11.39
CA SER A 140 -26.23 9.08 -10.90
C SER A 140 -25.28 8.50 -11.93
N ARG A 141 -25.23 9.10 -13.12
CA ARG A 141 -24.30 8.78 -14.20
C ARG A 141 -23.51 10.02 -14.61
N ASP A 142 -22.28 9.81 -15.05
CA ASP A 142 -21.44 10.84 -15.63
C ASP A 142 -21.89 11.20 -17.08
N ALA A 143 -21.22 12.17 -17.69
CA ALA A 143 -21.52 12.61 -19.06
C ALA A 143 -21.28 11.51 -20.13
N ARG A 144 -20.52 10.46 -19.80
CA ARG A 144 -20.26 9.30 -20.67
C ARG A 144 -21.26 8.16 -20.44
N GLY A 145 -22.20 8.34 -19.52
CA GLY A 145 -23.18 7.34 -19.13
C GLY A 145 -22.65 6.30 -18.14
N ASN A 146 -21.43 6.45 -17.62
CA ASN A 146 -20.87 5.57 -16.60
C ASN A 146 -21.48 5.87 -15.23
N PRO A 147 -21.55 4.89 -14.31
CA PRO A 147 -21.90 5.16 -12.91
C PRO A 147 -21.04 6.27 -12.31
N ARG A 148 -21.66 7.23 -11.61
CA ARG A 148 -20.93 8.32 -10.94
C ARG A 148 -20.06 7.77 -9.81
N VAL A 149 -18.79 8.15 -9.80
CA VAL A 149 -17.79 7.76 -8.79
C VAL A 149 -17.36 8.99 -7.99
N LEU A 150 -17.26 8.83 -6.67
CA LEU A 150 -16.61 9.77 -5.77
C LEU A 150 -15.34 9.12 -5.19
N LEU A 151 -14.16 9.62 -5.54
CA LEU A 151 -12.91 9.21 -4.90
C LEU A 151 -12.83 9.87 -3.53
N VAL A 152 -12.64 9.07 -2.49
CA VAL A 152 -12.54 9.50 -1.11
C VAL A 152 -11.14 9.18 -0.60
N THR A 153 -10.44 10.19 -0.09
CA THR A 153 -9.16 10.06 0.61
C THR A 153 -9.19 10.87 1.88
N ALA A 154 -8.36 10.54 2.85
CA ALA A 154 -8.25 11.30 4.08
C ALA A 154 -6.81 11.47 4.53
N SER A 155 -6.57 12.54 5.28
CA SER A 155 -5.34 12.79 6.02
C SER A 155 -5.66 13.28 7.43
N PRO A 156 -4.70 13.20 8.37
CA PRO A 156 -4.89 13.79 9.69
C PRO A 156 -5.26 15.29 9.64
N PRO A 157 -6.02 15.81 10.63
CA PRO A 157 -6.36 17.24 10.73
C PRO A 157 -5.17 18.12 11.12
N GLY A 158 -4.23 17.55 11.86
CA GLY A 158 -3.02 18.23 12.32
C GLY A 158 -1.81 17.84 11.48
N PRO A 159 -0.69 18.56 11.67
CA PRO A 159 0.56 18.23 11.01
C PRO A 159 1.02 16.81 11.37
N CYS A 160 1.78 16.21 10.47
CA CYS A 160 2.41 14.92 10.71
C CYS A 160 3.52 15.05 11.76
N ASP A 161 3.86 13.93 12.44
CA ASP A 161 4.97 13.93 13.40
C ASP A 161 6.31 14.29 12.71
N ASP A 162 6.44 13.99 11.41
CA ASP A 162 7.56 14.35 10.54
C ASP A 162 7.07 15.27 9.39
N PRO A 163 7.69 16.44 9.16
CA PRO A 163 7.33 17.34 8.06
C PRO A 163 7.42 16.73 6.65
N ALA A 164 8.30 15.72 6.46
CA ALA A 164 8.36 14.98 5.20
C ALA A 164 7.05 14.22 4.92
N GLY A 165 6.35 13.80 5.98
CA GLY A 165 5.02 13.21 5.90
C GLY A 165 3.98 14.13 5.30
N ASP A 166 3.91 15.39 5.76
CA ASP A 166 3.02 16.40 5.21
C ASP A 166 3.32 16.67 3.73
N HIS A 167 4.61 16.76 3.38
CA HIS A 167 5.02 16.93 1.98
C HIS A 167 4.58 15.75 1.10
N PHE A 168 4.72 14.52 1.59
CA PHE A 168 4.25 13.35 0.88
C PHE A 168 2.73 13.35 0.73
N LEU A 169 1.96 13.65 1.77
CA LEU A 169 0.49 13.73 1.69
C LEU A 169 0.02 14.79 0.70
N LEU A 170 0.71 15.93 0.62
CA LEU A 170 0.44 16.95 -0.41
C LEU A 170 0.66 16.38 -1.82
N ARG A 171 1.78 15.69 -2.06
CA ARG A 171 2.07 15.03 -3.35
C ARG A 171 1.05 13.94 -3.66
N ALA A 172 0.68 13.12 -2.69
CA ALA A 172 -0.33 12.07 -2.84
C ALA A 172 -1.72 12.65 -3.16
N THR A 173 -2.05 13.80 -2.58
CA THR A 173 -3.29 14.53 -2.89
C THR A 173 -3.26 15.08 -4.31
N LYS A 174 -2.17 15.75 -4.72
CA LYS A 174 -1.99 16.20 -6.12
C LYS A 174 -2.16 15.04 -7.10
N ASN A 175 -1.53 13.90 -6.83
CA ASN A 175 -1.64 12.70 -7.66
C ASN A 175 -3.10 12.28 -7.89
N LYS A 176 -3.91 12.22 -6.81
CA LYS A 176 -5.33 11.90 -6.89
C LYS A 176 -6.14 12.99 -7.62
N ILE A 177 -5.82 14.27 -7.41
CA ILE A 177 -6.42 15.40 -8.14
C ILE A 177 -6.19 15.25 -9.64
N ASP A 178 -4.96 14.94 -10.05
CA ASP A 178 -4.60 14.81 -11.46
C ASP A 178 -5.36 13.64 -12.12
N TYR A 179 -5.40 12.48 -11.47
CA TYR A 179 -6.20 11.34 -11.95
C TYR A 179 -7.69 11.70 -12.06
N CYS A 180 -8.27 12.24 -10.98
CA CYS A 180 -9.69 12.63 -10.96
C CYS A 180 -10.04 13.62 -12.08
N ARG A 181 -9.18 14.61 -12.33
CA ARG A 181 -9.33 15.59 -13.41
C ARG A 181 -9.29 14.94 -14.80
N LEU A 182 -8.38 13.99 -15.03
CA LEU A 182 -8.27 13.28 -16.31
C LEU A 182 -9.46 12.37 -16.58
N HIS A 183 -10.07 11.82 -15.53
CA HIS A 183 -11.12 10.80 -15.62
C HIS A 183 -12.53 11.31 -15.32
N GLY A 184 -12.70 12.61 -15.02
CA GLY A 184 -14.00 13.18 -14.69
C GLY A 184 -14.62 12.62 -13.41
N ILE A 185 -13.77 12.28 -12.44
CA ILE A 185 -14.18 11.74 -11.13
C ILE A 185 -14.15 12.87 -10.10
N GLU A 186 -15.14 12.91 -9.21
CA GLU A 186 -15.15 13.88 -8.10
C GLU A 186 -14.22 13.40 -6.97
N LEU A 187 -13.53 14.32 -6.31
CA LEU A 187 -12.62 14.04 -5.21
C LEU A 187 -13.15 14.65 -3.90
N ALA A 188 -13.32 13.82 -2.88
CA ALA A 188 -13.50 14.23 -1.50
C ALA A 188 -12.22 13.94 -0.70
N HIS A 189 -11.44 14.98 -0.40
CA HIS A 189 -10.31 14.89 0.53
C HIS A 189 -10.74 15.42 1.89
N ILE A 190 -10.79 14.52 2.87
CA ILE A 190 -11.25 14.83 4.22
C ILE A 190 -10.08 14.94 5.19
N THR A 191 -10.01 16.06 5.89
CA THR A 191 -9.04 16.32 6.95
C THR A 191 -9.67 16.30 8.35
N ALA A 192 -11.00 16.14 8.44
CA ALA A 192 -11.71 16.16 9.72
C ALA A 192 -11.77 14.78 10.38
N ARG A 193 -11.66 14.75 11.71
CA ARG A 193 -12.01 13.57 12.52
C ARG A 193 -13.49 13.60 12.84
N LEU A 194 -14.24 12.61 12.33
CA LEU A 194 -15.70 12.53 12.52
C LEU A 194 -16.12 11.73 13.74
N ASP A 195 -15.23 10.89 14.27
CA ASP A 195 -15.53 9.95 15.36
C ASP A 195 -14.34 9.86 16.32
N GLY A 196 -14.63 9.84 17.63
CA GLY A 196 -13.61 9.75 18.69
C GLY A 196 -13.14 8.32 18.96
N GLU A 197 -13.96 7.33 18.65
CA GLU A 197 -13.74 5.90 18.91
C GLU A 197 -13.13 5.18 17.71
N LEU A 198 -13.57 5.50 16.49
CA LEU A 198 -13.00 4.97 15.24
C LEU A 198 -11.86 5.86 14.73
N THR A 199 -10.62 5.43 15.00
CA THR A 199 -9.39 6.17 14.72
C THR A 199 -8.43 5.37 13.84
N GLY A 200 -7.46 6.05 13.21
CA GLY A 200 -6.53 5.39 12.27
C GLY A 200 -7.28 4.88 11.04
N GLY A 201 -6.94 3.66 10.57
CA GLY A 201 -7.62 3.02 9.43
C GLY A 201 -9.15 2.93 9.61
N TRP A 202 -9.64 2.79 10.84
CA TRP A 202 -11.07 2.73 11.14
C TRP A 202 -11.85 4.02 10.83
N ALA A 203 -11.20 5.18 10.76
CA ALA A 203 -11.85 6.46 10.53
C ALA A 203 -12.55 6.54 9.16
N LYS A 204 -12.20 5.65 8.22
CA LYS A 204 -12.83 5.58 6.90
C LYS A 204 -14.30 5.13 6.95
N LEU A 205 -14.69 4.28 7.90
CA LEU A 205 -16.06 3.75 8.01
C LEU A 205 -17.12 4.85 8.29
N PRO A 206 -17.00 5.67 9.35
CA PRO A 206 -18.00 6.72 9.62
C PRO A 206 -18.02 7.77 8.51
N LEU A 207 -16.87 8.04 7.88
CA LEU A 207 -16.78 8.94 6.74
C LEU A 207 -17.53 8.40 5.51
N LEU A 208 -17.28 7.15 5.11
CA LEU A 208 -17.97 6.54 3.98
C LEU A 208 -19.49 6.50 4.21
N ARG A 209 -19.94 6.15 5.42
CA ARG A 209 -21.36 6.20 5.78
C ARG A 209 -21.93 7.61 5.61
N ARG A 210 -21.22 8.64 6.09
CA ARG A 210 -21.69 10.02 6.00
C ARG A 210 -21.80 10.48 4.54
N LEU A 211 -20.79 10.17 3.72
CA LEU A 211 -20.78 10.51 2.29
C LEU A 211 -21.87 9.77 1.51
N MET A 212 -22.12 8.49 1.79
CA MET A 212 -23.22 7.74 1.17
C MET A 212 -24.57 8.43 1.41
N LEU A 213 -24.83 8.89 2.63
CA LEU A 213 -26.08 9.54 3.00
C LEU A 213 -26.18 10.98 2.47
N ALA A 214 -25.05 11.68 2.35
CA ALA A 214 -24.97 13.07 1.89
C ALA A 214 -25.00 13.19 0.35
N HIS A 215 -24.59 12.14 -0.37
CA HIS A 215 -24.49 12.11 -1.82
C HIS A 215 -25.33 10.99 -2.45
N PRO A 216 -26.67 11.07 -2.44
CA PRO A 216 -27.54 10.06 -3.06
C PRO A 216 -27.33 9.93 -4.58
N GLU A 217 -26.72 10.92 -5.23
CA GLU A 217 -26.32 10.88 -6.63
C GLU A 217 -25.13 9.95 -6.90
N VAL A 218 -24.20 9.82 -5.97
CA VAL A 218 -23.01 8.97 -6.16
C VAL A 218 -23.42 7.50 -6.18
N GLU A 219 -22.97 6.75 -7.19
CA GLU A 219 -23.22 5.31 -7.30
C GLU A 219 -22.12 4.50 -6.62
N TRP A 220 -20.86 4.91 -6.77
CA TRP A 220 -19.70 4.28 -6.15
C TRP A 220 -18.86 5.28 -5.36
N LEU A 221 -18.54 4.94 -4.12
CA LEU A 221 -17.48 5.58 -3.39
C LEU A 221 -16.21 4.76 -3.58
N TRP A 222 -15.14 5.38 -4.06
CA TRP A 222 -13.83 4.76 -4.20
C TRP A 222 -12.93 5.27 -3.09
N TRP A 223 -12.76 4.47 -2.04
CA TRP A 223 -11.80 4.78 -0.99
C TRP A 223 -10.39 4.52 -1.50
N VAL A 224 -9.48 5.47 -1.28
CA VAL A 224 -8.04 5.33 -1.53
C VAL A 224 -7.27 5.91 -0.34
N ASP A 225 -6.43 5.10 0.30
CA ASP A 225 -5.63 5.53 1.46
C ASP A 225 -4.70 6.72 1.10
N GLY A 226 -4.34 7.50 2.13
CA GLY A 226 -3.48 8.68 1.97
C GLY A 226 -2.10 8.33 1.39
N ASP A 227 -1.60 7.13 1.67
CA ASP A 227 -0.33 6.56 1.22
C ASP A 227 -0.46 5.61 0.02
N ALA A 228 -1.61 5.58 -0.64
CA ALA A 228 -1.78 4.99 -1.96
C ALA A 228 -1.70 6.05 -3.07
N LEU A 229 -0.91 5.77 -4.11
CA LEU A 229 -0.79 6.61 -5.30
C LEU A 229 -1.40 5.90 -6.51
N VAL A 230 -2.11 6.65 -7.34
CA VAL A 230 -2.52 6.18 -8.66
C VAL A 230 -1.33 6.31 -9.60
N THR A 231 -0.82 5.19 -10.10
CA THR A 231 0.41 5.09 -10.89
C THR A 231 0.16 4.77 -12.36
N ASP A 232 -1.06 4.36 -12.72
CA ASP A 232 -1.54 4.34 -14.11
C ASP A 232 -2.59 5.45 -14.32
N MET A 233 -2.17 6.57 -14.92
CA MET A 233 -3.03 7.70 -15.23
C MET A 233 -3.91 7.47 -16.46
N GLY A 234 -3.62 6.42 -17.25
CA GLY A 234 -4.38 6.05 -18.44
C GLY A 234 -5.48 5.01 -18.18
N PHE A 235 -5.32 4.22 -17.12
CA PHE A 235 -6.27 3.16 -16.77
C PHE A 235 -7.62 3.72 -16.28
N GLU A 236 -8.72 3.20 -16.83
CA GLU A 236 -10.08 3.47 -16.37
C GLU A 236 -10.63 2.27 -15.59
N LEU A 237 -11.29 2.52 -14.45
CA LEU A 237 -11.97 1.49 -13.68
C LEU A 237 -13.01 0.76 -14.56
N PRO A 238 -12.95 -0.58 -14.69
CA PRO A 238 -13.86 -1.34 -15.55
C PRO A 238 -15.22 -1.56 -14.86
N LEU A 239 -15.94 -0.48 -14.51
CA LEU A 239 -17.14 -0.52 -13.67
C LEU A 239 -18.25 -1.45 -14.18
N ALA A 240 -18.34 -1.67 -15.50
CA ALA A 240 -19.27 -2.63 -16.11
C ALA A 240 -19.03 -4.07 -15.64
N ARG A 241 -17.77 -4.45 -15.33
CA ARG A 241 -17.41 -5.77 -14.78
C ARG A 241 -18.02 -6.01 -13.39
N TYR A 242 -18.28 -4.94 -12.64
CA TYR A 242 -18.79 -4.99 -11.27
C TYR A 242 -20.31 -4.91 -11.19
N GLU A 243 -20.99 -5.20 -12.29
CA GLU A 243 -22.44 -5.37 -12.30
C GLU A 243 -22.83 -6.49 -11.32
N GLY A 244 -23.84 -6.23 -10.49
CA GLY A 244 -24.28 -7.15 -9.43
C GLY A 244 -23.45 -7.11 -8.13
N ALA A 245 -22.27 -6.50 -8.13
CA ALA A 245 -21.46 -6.30 -6.92
C ALA A 245 -21.80 -5.00 -6.18
N HIS A 246 -21.53 -4.97 -4.88
CA HIS A 246 -21.68 -3.82 -3.99
C HIS A 246 -20.38 -3.45 -3.28
N LEU A 247 -19.42 -4.37 -3.20
CA LEU A 247 -18.06 -4.12 -2.74
C LEU A 247 -17.07 -4.73 -3.74
N VAL A 248 -16.05 -3.98 -4.12
CA VAL A 248 -14.92 -4.46 -4.94
C VAL A 248 -13.65 -4.18 -4.17
N VAL A 249 -12.92 -5.24 -3.83
CA VAL A 249 -11.64 -5.17 -3.12
C VAL A 249 -10.59 -5.93 -3.91
N HIS A 250 -9.35 -5.45 -3.91
CA HIS A 250 -8.26 -6.26 -4.44
C HIS A 250 -8.04 -7.45 -3.52
N GLY A 251 -8.01 -8.68 -4.05
CA GLY A 251 -7.84 -9.86 -3.21
C GLY A 251 -7.78 -11.18 -3.97
N ASN A 252 -7.46 -12.24 -3.24
CA ASN A 252 -7.30 -13.57 -3.79
C ASN A 252 -8.19 -14.58 -3.05
N SER A 253 -9.04 -15.28 -3.80
CA SER A 253 -9.99 -16.24 -3.22
C SER A 253 -9.32 -17.40 -2.49
N TYR A 254 -8.16 -17.87 -2.96
CA TYR A 254 -7.39 -18.93 -2.31
C TYR A 254 -6.84 -18.45 -0.96
N LEU A 255 -6.24 -17.25 -0.94
CA LEU A 255 -5.77 -16.64 0.30
C LEU A 255 -6.93 -16.42 1.28
N LEU A 256 -8.11 -16.03 0.80
CA LEU A 256 -9.27 -15.71 1.64
C LEU A 256 -9.90 -16.96 2.27
N PHE A 257 -10.24 -17.97 1.48
CA PHE A 257 -11.04 -19.10 1.98
C PHE A 257 -10.21 -20.32 2.39
N GLN A 258 -9.10 -20.58 1.71
CA GLN A 258 -8.28 -21.77 1.94
C GLN A 258 -7.22 -21.47 2.99
N LEU A 259 -6.44 -20.40 2.83
CA LEU A 259 -5.42 -20.03 3.82
C LEU A 259 -5.97 -19.19 4.98
N ARG A 260 -7.09 -18.49 4.79
CA ARG A 260 -7.59 -17.48 5.74
C ARG A 260 -6.52 -16.45 6.11
N SER A 261 -5.76 -16.01 5.12
CA SER A 261 -4.64 -15.09 5.30
C SER A 261 -5.12 -13.67 5.59
N TRP A 262 -4.44 -12.98 6.51
CA TRP A 262 -4.76 -11.57 6.84
C TRP A 262 -4.41 -10.56 5.74
N VAL A 263 -3.70 -11.00 4.71
CA VAL A 263 -3.41 -10.22 3.49
C VAL A 263 -4.24 -10.69 2.28
N ALA A 264 -5.30 -11.48 2.52
CA ALA A 264 -6.13 -12.03 1.45
C ALA A 264 -6.89 -10.97 0.64
N VAL A 265 -7.22 -9.84 1.25
CA VAL A 265 -7.79 -8.66 0.59
C VAL A 265 -7.10 -7.40 1.10
N SER A 266 -7.19 -6.30 0.35
CA SER A 266 -6.75 -4.99 0.80
C SER A 266 -7.92 -4.01 0.96
N THR A 267 -7.87 -3.22 2.04
CA THR A 267 -8.82 -2.12 2.30
C THR A 267 -8.18 -0.74 2.10
N GLY A 268 -7.00 -0.70 1.47
CA GLY A 268 -6.32 0.55 1.14
C GLY A 268 -6.75 1.19 -0.18
N SER A 269 -7.43 0.42 -1.04
CA SER A 269 -8.12 0.94 -2.22
C SER A 269 -9.27 0.00 -2.60
N PHE A 270 -10.51 0.49 -2.53
CA PHE A 270 -11.71 -0.32 -2.78
C PHE A 270 -12.91 0.51 -3.21
N LEU A 271 -13.83 -0.12 -3.94
CA LEU A 271 -15.09 0.49 -4.36
C LEU A 271 -16.24 -0.04 -3.50
N ILE A 272 -17.08 0.85 -2.99
CA ILE A 272 -18.30 0.48 -2.27
C ILE A 272 -19.51 1.23 -2.83
N ARG A 273 -20.55 0.49 -3.20
CA ARG A 273 -21.74 1.04 -3.87
C ARG A 273 -22.60 1.80 -2.87
N ASN A 274 -23.21 2.90 -3.27
CA ASN A 274 -24.16 3.62 -2.42
C ASN A 274 -25.53 2.92 -2.39
N CYS A 275 -25.67 1.97 -1.45
CA CYS A 275 -26.86 1.17 -1.29
C CYS A 275 -27.09 0.70 0.15
N GLN A 276 -28.29 0.18 0.42
CA GLN A 276 -28.70 -0.34 1.73
C GLN A 276 -27.73 -1.43 2.25
N TRP A 277 -27.31 -2.34 1.38
CA TRP A 277 -26.38 -3.42 1.72
C TRP A 277 -25.05 -2.86 2.25
N SER A 278 -24.54 -1.79 1.64
CA SER A 278 -23.27 -1.18 2.06
C SER A 278 -23.38 -0.49 3.41
N LEU A 279 -24.52 0.14 3.73
CA LEU A 279 -24.76 0.71 5.07
C LEU A 279 -24.75 -0.39 6.13
N GLU A 280 -25.37 -1.54 5.84
CA GLU A 280 -25.40 -2.70 6.73
C GLU A 280 -24.01 -3.35 6.89
N LEU A 281 -23.22 -3.40 5.80
CA LEU A 281 -21.83 -3.85 5.86
C LEU A 281 -21.00 -2.94 6.76
N LEU A 282 -21.12 -1.61 6.61
CA LEU A 282 -20.37 -0.67 7.44
C LEU A 282 -20.71 -0.83 8.92
N ASP A 283 -21.99 -1.03 9.26
CA ASP A 283 -22.41 -1.28 10.64
C ASP A 283 -21.79 -2.58 11.20
N ALA A 284 -21.78 -3.67 10.42
CA ALA A 284 -21.17 -4.95 10.82
C ALA A 284 -19.64 -4.85 10.92
N TRP A 285 -19.01 -4.13 10.00
CA TRP A 285 -17.56 -3.97 9.94
C TRP A 285 -17.04 -3.14 11.12
N ALA A 286 -17.78 -2.11 11.56
CA ALA A 286 -17.38 -1.22 12.66
C ALA A 286 -17.31 -1.88 14.04
N VAL A 287 -17.91 -3.07 14.23
CA VAL A 287 -18.03 -3.74 15.53
C VAL A 287 -16.68 -3.96 16.21
N MET A 288 -15.63 -4.27 15.44
CA MET A 288 -14.28 -4.52 15.97
C MET A 288 -13.42 -3.24 16.07
N GLY A 289 -13.96 -2.08 15.71
CA GLY A 289 -13.19 -0.86 15.52
C GLY A 289 -13.08 0.07 16.71
N SER A 290 -13.94 -0.03 17.72
CA SER A 290 -13.95 0.88 18.89
C SER A 290 -12.65 0.78 19.68
N ARG A 291 -11.89 1.89 19.81
CA ARG A 291 -10.58 1.93 20.49
C ARG A 291 -10.63 1.42 21.93
N GLY A 292 -9.44 1.14 22.49
CA GLY A 292 -9.31 0.65 23.85
C GLY A 292 -9.52 -0.86 23.92
N ARG A 293 -10.18 -1.35 24.98
CA ARG A 293 -10.28 -2.79 25.25
C ARG A 293 -10.95 -3.58 24.11
N ALA A 294 -12.02 -3.03 23.52
CA ALA A 294 -12.75 -3.70 22.45
C ALA A 294 -11.86 -4.00 21.23
N ARG A 295 -11.19 -2.99 20.67
CA ARG A 295 -10.23 -3.18 19.55
C ARG A 295 -9.06 -4.10 19.91
N ASN A 296 -8.57 -4.04 21.15
CA ASN A 296 -7.49 -4.91 21.63
C ASN A 296 -7.91 -6.38 21.70
N ASP A 297 -9.07 -6.67 22.28
CA ASP A 297 -9.59 -8.04 22.40
C ASP A 297 -10.00 -8.60 21.02
N ALA A 298 -10.56 -7.76 20.14
CA ALA A 298 -10.77 -8.11 18.74
C ALA A 298 -9.45 -8.41 18.00
N GLY A 299 -8.39 -7.66 18.27
CA GLY A 299 -7.06 -7.92 17.70
C GLY A 299 -6.52 -9.30 18.06
N LYS A 300 -6.72 -9.76 19.30
CA LYS A 300 -6.33 -11.10 19.75
C LYS A 300 -7.08 -12.19 18.98
N LEU A 301 -8.37 -12.00 18.70
CA LEU A 301 -9.16 -12.93 17.86
C LEU A 301 -8.65 -13.01 16.45
N LEU A 302 -8.45 -11.85 15.83
CA LEU A 302 -8.01 -11.78 14.45
C LEU A 302 -6.65 -12.47 14.32
N THR A 303 -5.76 -12.26 15.29
CA THR A 303 -4.47 -12.97 15.37
C THR A 303 -4.65 -14.48 15.53
N ALA A 304 -5.62 -14.93 16.34
CA ALA A 304 -5.90 -16.34 16.56
C ALA A 304 -6.63 -17.03 15.38
N THR A 305 -7.29 -16.28 14.51
CA THR A 305 -8.17 -16.82 13.46
C THR A 305 -7.64 -16.63 12.03
N LEU A 306 -6.79 -15.62 11.81
CA LEU A 306 -6.24 -15.32 10.48
C LEU A 306 -4.78 -15.75 10.39
N HIS A 307 -4.49 -16.53 9.36
CA HIS A 307 -3.15 -17.04 9.12
C HIS A 307 -2.17 -15.89 8.83
N GLY A 308 -1.00 -15.96 9.46
CA GLY A 308 0.11 -15.04 9.24
C GLY A 308 -0.08 -13.63 9.85
N ARG A 309 -1.18 -13.36 10.56
CA ARG A 309 -1.42 -12.05 11.19
C ARG A 309 -0.52 -11.86 12.41
N PRO A 310 0.29 -10.78 12.48
CA PRO A 310 1.02 -10.43 13.70
C PRO A 310 0.10 -10.03 14.88
N ALA A 311 0.65 -10.04 16.08
CA ALA A 311 -0.08 -9.64 17.29
C ALA A 311 -0.10 -8.11 17.46
N PHE A 312 -1.24 -7.49 17.15
CA PHE A 312 -1.53 -6.07 17.39
C PHE A 312 -3.06 -5.84 17.45
N GLU A 313 -3.49 -4.61 17.77
CA GLU A 313 -4.90 -4.21 17.82
C GLU A 313 -5.65 -4.58 16.53
N ALA A 314 -6.99 -4.73 16.58
CA ALA A 314 -7.77 -4.95 15.36
C ALA A 314 -7.61 -3.80 14.35
N ASP A 315 -7.43 -4.17 13.09
CA ASP A 315 -7.39 -3.31 11.91
C ASP A 315 -8.60 -3.57 11.00
N ASP A 316 -8.97 -2.58 10.20
CA ASP A 316 -10.13 -2.65 9.31
C ASP A 316 -9.98 -3.75 8.26
N GLN A 317 -8.78 -4.00 7.72
CA GLN A 317 -8.53 -5.06 6.74
C GLN A 317 -8.81 -6.45 7.30
N SER A 318 -8.18 -6.78 8.43
CA SER A 318 -8.37 -8.07 9.10
C SER A 318 -9.81 -8.28 9.54
N ALA A 319 -10.48 -7.23 10.03
CA ALA A 319 -11.88 -7.31 10.41
C ALA A 319 -12.80 -7.58 9.22
N LEU A 320 -12.55 -6.95 8.06
CA LEU A 320 -13.29 -7.26 6.84
C LEU A 320 -13.07 -8.72 6.41
N ILE A 321 -11.81 -9.17 6.37
CA ILE A 321 -11.47 -10.56 6.02
C ILE A 321 -12.20 -11.54 6.94
N HIS A 322 -12.17 -11.30 8.24
CA HIS A 322 -12.87 -12.12 9.22
C HIS A 322 -14.37 -12.17 8.92
N LEU A 323 -15.01 -11.01 8.71
CA LEU A 323 -16.44 -10.93 8.38
C LEU A 323 -16.80 -11.68 7.09
N LEU A 324 -15.97 -11.57 6.05
CA LEU A 324 -16.18 -12.26 4.77
C LEU A 324 -16.02 -13.78 4.86
N ILE A 325 -15.20 -14.26 5.80
CA ILE A 325 -15.00 -15.68 6.06
C ILE A 325 -16.12 -16.25 6.93
N THR A 326 -16.52 -15.55 8.00
CA THR A 326 -17.45 -16.06 9.01
C THR A 326 -18.91 -15.87 8.65
N GLU A 327 -19.24 -14.80 7.90
CA GLU A 327 -20.59 -14.50 7.43
C GLU A 327 -20.64 -14.57 5.89
N LYS A 328 -19.97 -15.57 5.31
CA LYS A 328 -19.81 -15.74 3.86
C LYS A 328 -21.13 -15.68 3.10
N GLU A 329 -22.13 -16.43 3.56
CA GLU A 329 -23.45 -16.54 2.93
C GLU A 329 -24.18 -15.20 2.90
N ARG A 330 -23.90 -14.33 3.88
CA ARG A 330 -24.53 -13.00 3.99
C ARG A 330 -23.88 -11.97 3.08
N TRP A 331 -22.56 -12.00 2.93
CA TRP A 331 -21.82 -10.91 2.28
C TRP A 331 -21.28 -11.25 0.90
N MET A 332 -20.70 -12.45 0.71
CA MET A 332 -19.84 -12.72 -0.45
C MET A 332 -20.56 -12.73 -1.79
N GLU A 333 -21.89 -12.93 -1.82
CA GLU A 333 -22.66 -12.83 -3.07
C GLU A 333 -22.54 -11.45 -3.73
N LYS A 334 -22.30 -10.39 -2.93
CA LYS A 334 -22.19 -9.00 -3.41
C LYS A 334 -20.75 -8.47 -3.37
N VAL A 335 -19.77 -9.31 -3.05
CA VAL A 335 -18.34 -8.93 -3.01
C VAL A 335 -17.63 -9.45 -4.25
N TYR A 336 -16.94 -8.56 -4.94
CA TYR A 336 -16.04 -8.89 -6.04
C TYR A 336 -14.58 -8.82 -5.56
N LEU A 337 -13.86 -9.94 -5.67
CA LEU A 337 -12.42 -9.99 -5.42
C LEU A 337 -11.69 -9.72 -6.73
N GLU A 338 -11.12 -8.53 -6.86
CA GLU A 338 -10.37 -8.10 -8.04
C GLU A 338 -8.91 -8.57 -7.94
N ASN A 339 -8.40 -9.14 -9.02
CA ASN A 339 -7.03 -9.65 -9.13
C ASN A 339 -6.48 -9.61 -10.56
N GLU A 340 -7.19 -9.01 -11.52
CA GLU A 340 -6.71 -8.85 -12.91
C GLU A 340 -5.89 -7.58 -13.09
N TYR A 341 -5.98 -6.63 -12.16
CA TYR A 341 -5.18 -5.42 -12.12
C TYR A 341 -4.96 -4.97 -10.68
N TYR A 342 -3.98 -4.09 -10.47
CA TYR A 342 -3.65 -3.58 -9.14
C TYR A 342 -4.60 -2.47 -8.69
N LEU A 343 -5.85 -2.83 -8.37
CA LEU A 343 -6.71 -1.95 -7.56
C LEU A 343 -6.01 -1.60 -6.24
N HIS A 344 -5.18 -2.51 -5.76
CA HIS A 344 -4.13 -2.28 -4.75
C HIS A 344 -2.87 -3.05 -5.14
N GLY A 345 -1.74 -2.36 -5.30
CA GLY A 345 -0.44 -2.96 -5.57
C GLY A 345 0.55 -2.69 -4.43
N HIS A 346 1.13 -3.75 -3.87
CA HIS A 346 2.11 -3.63 -2.79
C HIS A 346 3.42 -3.02 -3.30
N TRP A 347 3.78 -1.83 -2.79
CA TRP A 347 4.84 -1.00 -3.36
C TRP A 347 6.20 -1.70 -3.51
N SER A 348 6.60 -2.54 -2.54
CA SER A 348 7.94 -3.15 -2.52
C SER A 348 8.22 -4.06 -3.72
N GLY A 349 7.18 -4.60 -4.36
CA GLY A 349 7.28 -5.41 -5.57
C GLY A 349 7.10 -4.62 -6.86
N LEU A 350 6.87 -3.30 -6.78
CA LEU A 350 6.51 -2.46 -7.93
C LEU A 350 7.55 -1.37 -8.19
N VAL A 351 8.00 -0.67 -7.15
CA VAL A 351 8.78 0.56 -7.31
C VAL A 351 10.12 0.36 -8.03
N ASP A 352 10.70 -0.83 -7.95
CA ASP A 352 11.97 -1.17 -8.60
C ASP A 352 11.80 -1.60 -10.07
N ARG A 353 10.55 -1.79 -10.53
CA ARG A 353 10.21 -2.20 -11.91
C ARG A 353 9.80 -1.04 -12.82
N TYR A 354 9.71 0.19 -12.30
CA TYR A 354 9.16 1.32 -13.06
C TYR A 354 9.96 1.68 -14.31
N GLU A 355 11.30 1.66 -14.26
CA GLU A 355 12.12 1.93 -15.45
C GLU A 355 11.86 0.89 -16.54
N GLN A 356 11.75 -0.39 -16.17
CA GLN A 356 11.41 -1.46 -17.09
C GLN A 356 10.01 -1.28 -17.68
N ALA A 357 9.03 -0.89 -16.87
CA ALA A 357 7.68 -0.57 -17.34
C ALA A 357 7.68 0.59 -18.34
N MET A 358 8.44 1.67 -18.06
CA MET A 358 8.57 2.82 -18.96
C MET A 358 9.27 2.49 -20.27
N GLU A 359 10.19 1.52 -20.27
CA GLU A 359 10.90 1.08 -21.47
C GLU A 359 10.06 0.15 -22.35
N LYS A 360 9.34 -0.80 -21.75
CA LYS A 360 8.67 -1.89 -22.48
C LYS A 360 7.19 -1.66 -22.71
N HIS A 361 6.55 -0.81 -21.91
CA HIS A 361 5.10 -0.69 -21.84
C HIS A 361 4.67 0.79 -21.89
N HIS A 362 3.37 1.01 -21.66
CA HIS A 362 2.72 2.32 -21.63
C HIS A 362 1.58 2.28 -20.61
N PRO A 363 1.07 3.43 -20.13
CA PRO A 363 -0.10 3.46 -19.26
C PRO A 363 -1.36 2.90 -19.95
N GLY A 364 -2.32 2.43 -19.15
CA GLY A 364 -3.60 1.86 -19.58
C GLY A 364 -3.79 0.38 -19.24
N TYR A 365 -2.75 -0.31 -18.73
CA TYR A 365 -2.84 -1.75 -18.40
C TYR A 365 -3.43 -1.99 -17.02
N GLY A 366 -2.96 -1.25 -16.02
CA GLY A 366 -3.32 -1.38 -14.61
C GLY A 366 -2.69 -2.55 -13.84
N ASP A 367 -1.93 -3.43 -14.50
CA ASP A 367 -1.38 -4.68 -13.96
C ASP A 367 0.16 -4.65 -13.83
N ASP A 368 0.82 -5.82 -13.81
CA ASP A 368 2.30 -5.95 -13.73
C ASP A 368 3.06 -5.17 -14.81
N ARG A 369 2.45 -4.90 -15.96
CA ARG A 369 3.05 -4.11 -17.05
C ARG A 369 3.10 -2.63 -16.71
N TRP A 370 2.06 -2.14 -16.03
CA TRP A 370 1.92 -0.76 -15.59
C TRP A 370 0.90 -0.71 -14.44
N PRO A 371 1.33 -0.67 -13.16
CA PRO A 371 0.42 -0.88 -12.04
C PRO A 371 -0.55 0.29 -11.88
N PHE A 372 -1.82 -0.01 -11.62
CA PHE A 372 -2.84 1.03 -11.43
C PHE A 372 -2.65 1.81 -10.12
N VAL A 373 -2.57 1.11 -8.99
CA VAL A 373 -2.35 1.72 -7.68
C VAL A 373 -1.09 1.13 -7.04
N THR A 374 -0.19 2.01 -6.60
CA THR A 374 0.95 1.65 -5.76
C THR A 374 0.70 2.12 -4.33
N HIS A 375 0.60 1.17 -3.39
CA HIS A 375 0.26 1.43 -2.00
C HIS A 375 1.43 1.17 -1.05
N PHE A 376 1.81 2.19 -0.28
CA PHE A 376 2.96 2.20 0.61
C PHE A 376 2.68 1.61 2.00
N VAL A 377 2.04 0.44 2.02
CA VAL A 377 1.78 -0.33 3.25
C VAL A 377 3.07 -0.45 4.08
N GLY A 378 2.96 -0.10 5.36
CA GLY A 378 4.06 -0.18 6.32
C GLY A 378 4.95 1.07 6.41
N CYS A 379 4.89 2.00 5.45
CA CYS A 379 5.79 3.18 5.43
C CYS A 379 5.38 4.34 6.34
N LYS A 380 4.16 4.31 6.90
CA LYS A 380 3.60 5.27 7.87
C LYS A 380 4.14 6.71 7.74
N PRO A 381 3.95 7.39 6.59
CA PRO A 381 4.59 8.68 6.30
C PRO A 381 4.26 9.77 7.34
N CYS A 382 3.11 9.67 8.00
CA CYS A 382 2.67 10.63 9.02
C CYS A 382 2.60 10.09 10.45
N GLY A 383 2.95 8.81 10.65
CA GLY A 383 2.81 8.14 11.93
C GLY A 383 4.06 7.35 12.27
N GLY A 384 5.11 8.03 12.74
CA GLY A 384 6.39 7.36 12.96
C GLY A 384 7.54 8.33 13.22
N GLY A 385 7.42 9.17 14.24
CA GLY A 385 8.56 9.92 14.75
C GLY A 385 9.42 9.07 15.70
N VAL A 386 10.73 9.10 15.48
CA VAL A 386 11.79 8.79 16.45
C VAL A 386 11.33 9.22 17.85
N GLY A 387 11.00 8.26 18.73
CA GLY A 387 10.71 8.53 20.15
C GLY A 387 9.37 8.01 20.72
N ARG A 388 8.40 7.56 19.93
CA ARG A 388 7.14 6.99 20.49
C ARG A 388 7.06 5.45 20.53
N SER A 389 7.94 4.74 19.82
CA SER A 389 8.03 3.27 19.85
C SER A 389 8.47 2.71 21.22
N ILE A 390 9.14 3.51 22.07
CA ILE A 390 9.68 3.01 23.36
C ILE A 390 8.59 2.85 24.46
N ARG A 391 7.41 3.49 24.34
CA ARG A 391 6.41 3.48 25.43
C ARG A 391 5.16 2.64 25.19
N SER A 392 4.98 2.10 23.99
CA SER A 392 3.95 1.11 23.70
C SER A 392 4.65 -0.16 23.32
N GLY A 393 4.69 -1.15 24.23
CA GLY A 393 5.34 -2.45 24.04
C GLY A 393 4.66 -3.34 22.99
N GLY A 394 4.47 -2.82 21.78
CA GLY A 394 4.11 -3.57 20.59
C GLY A 394 5.38 -3.76 19.76
N ASN A 395 5.76 -4.99 19.49
CA ASN A 395 6.75 -5.34 18.48
C ASN A 395 6.22 -4.92 17.10
N SER A 396 6.24 -3.64 16.74
CA SER A 396 6.20 -3.23 15.35
C SER A 396 7.64 -3.16 14.88
N SER A 397 8.15 -4.28 14.37
CA SER A 397 9.25 -4.24 13.42
C SER A 397 8.94 -3.16 12.39
N ASP A 398 9.78 -2.13 12.30
CA ASP A 398 9.79 -1.18 11.20
C ASP A 398 9.91 -1.99 9.90
N GLU A 399 8.77 -2.29 9.26
CA GLU A 399 8.70 -3.28 8.18
C GLU A 399 9.53 -2.83 6.96
N TYR A 400 9.79 -1.52 6.84
CA TYR A 400 10.67 -0.96 5.84
C TYR A 400 11.47 0.24 6.37
N PRO A 401 12.77 0.35 6.03
CA PRO A 401 13.57 1.54 6.35
C PRO A 401 12.94 2.82 5.79
N LEU A 402 12.88 3.88 6.59
CA LEU A 402 12.26 5.16 6.24
C LEU A 402 12.80 5.72 4.90
N ASP A 403 14.10 5.61 4.70
CA ASP A 403 14.77 6.08 3.49
C ASP A 403 14.35 5.29 2.24
N ARG A 404 14.08 3.98 2.37
CA ARG A 404 13.50 3.16 1.29
C ARG A 404 12.08 3.60 0.97
N CYS A 405 11.27 3.87 2.00
CA CYS A 405 9.90 4.36 1.84
C CYS A 405 9.86 5.70 1.12
N VAL A 406 10.62 6.69 1.59
CA VAL A 406 10.67 8.04 1.00
C VAL A 406 11.13 7.98 -0.47
N ARG A 407 12.20 7.23 -0.77
CA ARG A 407 12.67 7.05 -2.15
C ARG A 407 11.64 6.34 -3.03
N GLY A 408 10.97 5.30 -2.51
CA GLY A 408 9.92 4.60 -3.23
C GLY A 408 8.73 5.52 -3.54
N MET A 409 8.31 6.32 -2.57
CA MET A 409 7.22 7.29 -2.69
C MET A 409 7.52 8.37 -3.73
N GLU A 410 8.72 8.93 -3.71
CA GLU A 410 9.17 9.90 -4.71
C GLU A 410 9.16 9.30 -6.12
N ARG A 411 9.71 8.09 -6.27
CA ARG A 411 9.72 7.36 -7.54
C ARG A 411 8.31 7.08 -8.06
N ALA A 412 7.41 6.61 -7.20
CA ALA A 412 6.02 6.33 -7.59
C ALA A 412 5.25 7.60 -7.98
N PHE A 413 5.44 8.69 -7.24
CA PHE A 413 4.86 9.98 -7.63
C PHE A 413 5.41 10.43 -8.97
N ASN A 414 6.73 10.43 -9.18
CA ASN A 414 7.34 10.90 -10.43
C ASN A 414 6.97 10.00 -11.62
N PHE A 415 6.81 8.70 -11.40
CA PHE A 415 6.33 7.75 -12.41
C PHE A 415 4.91 8.10 -12.88
N ALA A 416 4.03 8.44 -11.94
CA ALA A 416 2.68 8.92 -12.22
C ALA A 416 2.67 10.32 -12.86
N ASP A 417 3.42 11.26 -12.28
CA ASP A 417 3.47 12.65 -12.69
C ASP A 417 4.11 12.83 -14.08
N ASN A 418 5.03 11.95 -14.48
CA ASN A 418 5.53 11.89 -15.86
C ASN A 418 4.42 11.73 -16.91
N GLN A 419 3.36 10.98 -16.59
CA GLN A 419 2.23 10.78 -17.50
C GLN A 419 1.40 12.06 -17.63
N VAL A 420 1.30 12.85 -16.55
CA VAL A 420 0.61 14.15 -16.52
C VAL A 420 1.45 15.23 -17.20
N LEU A 421 2.75 15.33 -16.85
CA LEU A 421 3.68 16.31 -17.40
C LEU A 421 3.87 16.16 -18.92
N ARG A 422 3.70 14.94 -19.46
CA ARG A 422 3.77 14.69 -20.90
C ARG A 422 2.72 15.49 -21.68
N LEU A 423 1.55 15.75 -21.09
CA LEU A 423 0.51 16.63 -21.68
C LEU A 423 0.99 18.06 -21.91
N TYR A 424 2.05 18.46 -21.21
CA TYR A 424 2.65 19.79 -21.27
C TYR A 424 4.05 19.79 -21.91
N GLY A 425 4.51 18.65 -22.43
CA GLY A 425 5.81 18.50 -23.10
C GLY A 425 7.00 18.31 -22.16
N PHE A 426 6.76 17.93 -20.90
CA PHE A 426 7.79 17.71 -19.88
C PHE A 426 7.81 16.27 -19.35
N ARG A 427 8.93 15.91 -18.73
CA ARG A 427 9.08 14.75 -17.85
C ARG A 427 10.14 15.04 -16.81
N HIS A 428 10.08 14.36 -15.68
CA HIS A 428 11.17 14.30 -14.70
C HIS A 428 12.46 13.79 -15.36
N GLU A 429 13.60 14.33 -14.94
CA GLU A 429 14.92 13.93 -15.44
C GLU A 429 15.17 12.44 -15.18
N SER A 430 14.84 12.00 -13.97
CA SER A 430 14.79 10.62 -13.51
C SER A 430 13.64 10.45 -12.51
N LEU A 431 13.27 9.20 -12.18
CA LEU A 431 12.23 8.97 -11.16
C LEU A 431 12.66 9.40 -9.74
N ALA A 432 13.95 9.64 -9.50
CA ALA A 432 14.49 10.06 -8.21
C ALA A 432 14.75 11.58 -8.10
N SER A 433 14.36 12.37 -9.10
CA SER A 433 14.57 13.82 -9.11
C SER A 433 13.24 14.55 -9.29
N ALA A 434 13.10 15.70 -8.62
CA ALA A 434 11.99 16.63 -8.86
C ALA A 434 12.22 17.54 -10.08
N GLU A 435 13.45 17.58 -10.60
CA GLU A 435 13.80 18.38 -11.77
C GLU A 435 13.16 17.80 -13.04
N VAL A 436 12.69 18.69 -13.91
CA VAL A 436 12.01 18.33 -15.15
C VAL A 436 12.78 18.81 -16.37
N ARG A 437 12.74 17.99 -17.42
CA ARG A 437 13.26 18.30 -18.75
C ARG A 437 12.16 18.26 -19.78
N ARG A 438 12.39 18.97 -20.88
CA ARG A 438 11.52 18.94 -22.06
C ARG A 438 11.72 17.62 -22.81
N VAL A 439 10.64 17.05 -23.34
CA VAL A 439 10.68 15.76 -24.07
C VAL A 439 10.08 15.81 -25.46
N THR A 440 9.15 16.72 -25.72
CA THR A 440 8.62 16.91 -27.07
C THR A 440 9.56 17.83 -27.85
N ASN A 441 10.03 17.37 -29.01
CA ASN A 441 10.44 18.32 -30.06
C ASN A 441 9.22 19.22 -30.30
N ARG A 442 9.42 20.54 -30.39
CA ARG A 442 8.33 21.45 -30.75
C ARG A 442 7.73 20.95 -32.07
N SER A 443 6.60 20.23 -32.06
CA SER A 443 5.70 20.42 -33.19
C SER A 443 5.41 21.91 -33.20
N ALA A 444 5.56 22.56 -34.35
CA ALA A 444 5.15 23.96 -34.48
C ALA A 444 3.67 24.15 -34.13
N ASN A 445 2.91 23.05 -34.10
CA ASN A 445 1.50 22.97 -33.75
C ASN A 445 1.29 22.39 -32.33
N PRO A 446 0.93 23.23 -31.34
CA PRO A 446 0.63 22.77 -29.98
C PRO A 446 -0.54 21.78 -29.88
N LEU A 447 -1.46 21.77 -30.84
CA LEU A 447 -2.62 20.86 -30.82
C LEU A 447 -2.21 19.42 -31.15
N GLU A 448 -1.35 19.22 -32.14
CA GLU A 448 -0.80 17.90 -32.46
C GLU A 448 -0.04 17.29 -31.28
N ALA A 449 0.80 18.10 -30.62
CA ALA A 449 1.54 17.64 -29.44
C ALA A 449 0.61 17.22 -28.30
N LYS A 450 -0.51 17.95 -28.11
CA LYS A 450 -1.53 17.59 -27.13
C LYS A 450 -2.25 16.29 -27.50
N GLU A 451 -2.59 16.10 -28.77
CA GLU A 451 -3.23 14.89 -29.27
C GLU A 451 -2.32 13.66 -29.13
N GLU A 452 -1.03 13.79 -29.41
CA GLU A 452 -0.03 12.72 -29.19
C GLU A 452 0.08 12.36 -27.70
N ALA A 453 0.10 13.35 -26.82
CA ALA A 453 0.17 13.09 -25.39
C ALA A 453 -1.12 12.41 -24.85
N ILE A 454 -2.29 12.81 -25.35
CA ILE A 454 -3.57 12.16 -25.02
C ILE A 454 -3.61 10.73 -25.57
N SER A 455 -3.13 10.50 -26.80
CA SER A 455 -3.13 9.17 -27.41
C SER A 455 -2.20 8.21 -26.67
N PHE A 456 -1.08 8.70 -26.12
CA PHE A 456 -0.21 7.91 -25.24
C PHE A 456 -0.93 7.46 -23.96
N LEU A 457 -1.70 8.34 -23.32
CA LEU A 457 -2.48 8.00 -22.11
C LEU A 457 -3.61 7.02 -22.41
N LYS A 458 -4.26 7.17 -23.58
CA LYS A 458 -5.43 6.37 -23.98
C LYS A 458 -5.08 5.20 -24.90
N LYS A 459 -3.79 4.85 -24.99
CA LYS A 459 -3.34 3.80 -25.90
C LYS A 459 -4.01 2.49 -25.52
N SER A 460 -4.71 1.88 -26.49
CA SER A 460 -5.38 0.61 -26.26
C SER A 460 -4.38 -0.44 -25.81
N LYS A 461 -4.80 -1.33 -24.90
CA LYS A 461 -4.00 -2.51 -24.55
C LYS A 461 -3.62 -3.26 -25.83
N ASP A 462 -2.36 -3.67 -25.94
CA ASP A 462 -1.97 -4.61 -26.99
C ASP A 462 -2.88 -5.85 -26.90
N PRO A 463 -3.30 -6.45 -28.04
CA PRO A 463 -4.21 -7.58 -28.01
C PRO A 463 -3.63 -8.70 -27.14
N ASP A 464 -4.38 -9.10 -26.10
CA ASP A 464 -3.98 -10.19 -25.22
C ASP A 464 -3.71 -11.45 -26.05
N VAL A 465 -2.52 -12.03 -25.87
CA VAL A 465 -2.22 -13.40 -26.28
C VAL A 465 -3.06 -14.31 -25.37
N LYS A 466 -4.31 -14.54 -25.79
CA LYS A 466 -5.32 -15.46 -25.23
C LYS A 466 -5.00 -15.98 -23.82
N SER A 467 -5.39 -15.19 -22.82
CA SER A 467 -5.73 -15.73 -21.51
C SER A 467 -6.84 -16.77 -21.69
N HIS A 468 -6.56 -18.02 -21.33
CA HIS A 468 -7.53 -19.11 -21.33
C HIS A 468 -8.60 -18.85 -20.26
N ASP A 469 -9.59 -18.04 -20.63
CA ASP A 469 -10.74 -17.74 -19.79
C ASP A 469 -11.66 -18.97 -19.69
N VAL A 470 -11.57 -19.68 -18.56
CA VAL A 470 -12.37 -20.89 -18.25
C VAL A 470 -13.85 -20.55 -18.03
N ARG A 471 -14.25 -19.27 -17.96
CA ARG A 471 -15.67 -18.91 -17.73
C ARG A 471 -16.51 -18.74 -19.00
N ARG A 472 -15.90 -18.71 -20.20
CA ARG A 472 -16.66 -18.58 -21.46
C ARG A 472 -17.35 -19.87 -21.93
N ASN A 473 -17.06 -21.02 -21.32
CA ASN A 473 -17.65 -22.31 -21.69
C ASN A 473 -18.99 -22.66 -21.00
N ARG A 474 -19.64 -21.72 -20.31
CA ARG A 474 -20.93 -21.98 -19.64
C ARG A 474 -22.20 -21.59 -20.41
N LYS A 475 -22.11 -21.11 -21.65
CA LYS A 475 -23.29 -20.92 -22.51
C LYS A 475 -23.07 -21.46 -23.91
N ARG A 476 -23.43 -22.73 -24.07
CA ARG A 476 -23.91 -23.47 -25.26
C ARG A 476 -23.36 -24.89 -25.20
N LYS A 477 -24.03 -25.74 -24.42
CA LYS A 477 -23.95 -27.19 -24.62
C LYS A 477 -25.36 -27.69 -24.89
N GLY A 478 -25.72 -27.74 -26.18
CA GLY A 478 -26.81 -28.59 -26.63
C GLY A 478 -26.51 -30.05 -26.23
N LYS A 479 -27.58 -30.80 -25.98
CA LYS A 479 -27.60 -32.23 -25.62
C LYS A 479 -26.38 -32.98 -26.19
N ARG A 480 -25.48 -33.38 -25.30
CA ARG A 480 -24.46 -34.39 -25.57
C ARG A 480 -24.51 -35.36 -24.40
N ASP A 481 -24.95 -36.59 -24.70
CA ASP A 481 -25.10 -37.71 -23.77
C ASP A 481 -23.87 -37.83 -22.87
N SER A 482 -24.14 -37.84 -21.57
CA SER A 482 -23.10 -37.85 -20.55
C SER A 482 -22.36 -39.20 -20.56
N VAL A 483 -21.09 -39.20 -20.16
CA VAL A 483 -20.27 -40.42 -20.01
C VAL A 483 -20.94 -41.42 -19.05
N LEU A 484 -21.68 -40.91 -18.06
CA LEU A 484 -22.47 -41.70 -17.11
C LEU A 484 -23.58 -42.50 -17.80
N GLU A 485 -24.25 -41.90 -18.79
CA GLU A 485 -25.32 -42.53 -19.59
C GLU A 485 -24.80 -43.70 -20.44
N ARG A 486 -23.56 -43.58 -20.94
CA ARG A 486 -22.87 -44.66 -21.68
C ARG A 486 -22.43 -45.80 -20.77
N ILE A 487 -22.07 -45.50 -19.53
CA ILE A 487 -21.70 -46.52 -18.53
C ILE A 487 -22.94 -47.28 -18.07
N LEU A 488 -24.04 -46.58 -17.80
CA LEU A 488 -25.30 -47.20 -17.37
C LEU A 488 -25.91 -48.11 -18.46
N LYS A 489 -25.81 -47.72 -19.75
CA LYS A 489 -26.20 -48.60 -20.87
C LYS A 489 -25.33 -49.86 -20.99
N ARG A 490 -24.03 -49.77 -20.71
CA ARG A 490 -23.11 -50.94 -20.75
C ARG A 490 -23.34 -51.90 -19.58
N LEU A 491 -23.91 -51.42 -18.48
CA LEU A 491 -24.28 -52.22 -17.32
C LEU A 491 -25.71 -52.78 -17.40
N GLY A 492 -26.37 -52.71 -18.57
CA GLY A 492 -27.68 -53.31 -18.80
C GLY A 492 -28.85 -52.57 -18.16
N TRP A 493 -28.64 -51.34 -17.68
CA TRP A 493 -29.70 -50.57 -17.03
C TRP A 493 -30.59 -49.88 -18.08
N THR A 494 -31.87 -50.24 -18.10
CA THR A 494 -32.91 -49.56 -18.88
C THR A 494 -33.77 -48.73 -17.91
N PRO A 495 -33.89 -47.40 -18.10
CA PRO A 495 -34.85 -46.63 -17.32
C PRO A 495 -36.24 -46.95 -17.87
N GLY A 496 -37.08 -47.54 -17.01
CA GLY A 496 -38.52 -47.58 -17.22
C GLY A 496 -39.08 -46.16 -17.31
N ILE A 497 -40.08 -45.99 -18.18
CA ILE A 497 -40.72 -44.73 -18.60
C ILE A 497 -41.11 -43.84 -17.42
#